data_AF-A0AAP0RAH4-F1
#
_entry.id   AF-A0AAP0RAH4-F1
#
_cell.length_a   1.000
_cell.length_b   1.000
_cell.length_c   1.000
_cell.angle_alpha   90.00
_cell.angle_beta   90.00
_cell.angle_gamma   90.00
#
_symmetry.space_group_name_H-M   'P 1'
#
loop_
_entity.id
_entity.type
_entity.pdbx_description
1 polymer ?
#
loop_
_entity_poly.entity_id
_entity_poly.type
_entity_poly.pdbx_seq_one_letter_code
_entity_poly.pdbx_strand_id
1 'polypeptide(L)'
;MYVKFKLRPYDESIGEDSGKVKPIGILPPETGAIPRAENETRPLLFLADDFQRRVNSPGGVRYIFQLQVRPVPHDEAISDIALDCTKPWDENEFPYIDIGEISIDQNLTSQESERLEFNPFLRCHEVDVIRASSCAQSASIDHGRSLIYEICQHLRNGEPLPEAWRIFIEQSDVKVDLSGCPMAAALEKNEVKEVTLERTWYQTSWAIFAQPLLQTVLPYFLVGLIIFAPLNWVLFLKDTKKFPLHWLLPIFWVTSGIMVALACVVAKWILVGKKKEGETVLLWSKGVFMDTIWQAFRTLVGDYFMEMTSGSVLFGLWMKLMGSEIELNQGAYVDSMGAALNPEMVGIERGGCVGREALLFGHIYEGDGGKVKFGKIRVGEGGFVGSRAVVMPGVIVETGGNLSALSLAMKEEIIKSR
;
A
#
# COMPACT_ATOMS: atom_id res chain seq x y z
N MET A 1 -20.34 -29.95 11.17
CA MET A 1 -19.10 -29.92 11.98
C MET A 1 -18.02 -29.28 11.16
N TYR A 2 -17.03 -28.65 11.78
CA TYR A 2 -15.77 -28.30 11.14
C TYR A 2 -14.79 -29.46 11.23
N VAL A 3 -13.93 -29.58 10.21
CA VAL A 3 -12.97 -30.67 10.09
C VAL A 3 -11.61 -30.11 9.69
N LYS A 4 -10.54 -30.60 10.32
CA LYS A 4 -9.15 -30.38 9.88
C LYS A 4 -8.54 -31.72 9.50
N PHE A 5 -7.87 -31.78 8.35
CA PHE A 5 -7.21 -32.99 7.85
C PHE A 5 -5.71 -32.96 8.12
N LYS A 6 -5.12 -34.12 8.38
CA LYS A 6 -3.68 -34.29 8.59
C LYS A 6 -3.21 -35.61 7.99
N LEU A 7 -2.00 -35.60 7.44
CA LEU A 7 -1.28 -36.80 7.03
C LEU A 7 -0.09 -36.97 7.95
N ARG A 8 0.04 -38.14 8.57
CA ARG A 8 1.26 -38.54 9.28
C ARG A 8 1.95 -39.69 8.55
N PRO A 9 3.28 -39.79 8.59
CA PRO A 9 3.98 -40.97 8.12
C PRO A 9 3.46 -42.24 8.81
N TYR A 10 3.40 -43.35 8.07
CA TYR A 10 3.08 -44.66 8.68
C TYR A 10 4.17 -45.10 9.67
N ASP A 11 5.42 -44.72 9.39
CA ASP A 11 6.56 -44.96 10.27
C ASP A 11 6.55 -43.97 11.44
N GLU A 12 6.22 -44.46 12.64
CA GLU A 12 6.15 -43.68 13.88
C GLU A 12 7.52 -43.16 14.35
N SER A 13 8.63 -43.66 13.81
CA SER A 13 9.96 -43.12 14.12
C SER A 13 10.20 -41.75 13.49
N ILE A 14 9.41 -41.37 12.48
CA ILE A 14 9.51 -40.08 11.79
C ILE A 14 8.58 -39.08 12.50
N GLY A 15 9.14 -38.32 13.43
CA GLY A 15 8.44 -37.25 14.13
C GLY A 15 8.23 -35.99 13.27
N GLU A 16 7.26 -35.16 13.68
CA GLU A 16 6.88 -33.91 13.00
C GLU A 16 7.97 -32.84 13.01
N ASP A 17 8.89 -32.89 13.97
CA ASP A 17 10.00 -31.96 14.08
C ASP A 17 11.18 -32.29 13.12
N SER A 18 11.07 -33.37 12.34
CA SER A 18 12.10 -33.75 11.36
C SER A 18 12.25 -32.66 10.30
N GLY A 19 13.43 -32.03 10.23
CA GLY A 19 13.71 -30.93 9.30
C GLY A 19 13.30 -29.54 9.80
N LYS A 20 12.87 -29.40 11.07
CA LYS A 20 12.53 -28.10 11.65
C LYS A 20 13.73 -27.18 11.71
N VAL A 21 13.63 -26.05 11.02
CA VAL A 21 14.68 -25.01 11.02
C VAL A 21 14.48 -24.12 12.24
N LYS A 22 15.53 -23.95 13.04
CA LYS A 22 15.51 -22.97 14.14
C LYS A 22 15.56 -21.56 13.54
N PRO A 23 14.69 -20.63 13.98
CA PRO A 23 14.74 -19.25 13.53
C PRO A 23 16.11 -18.62 13.87
N ILE A 24 16.83 -18.16 12.85
CA ILE A 24 18.15 -17.51 13.00
C ILE A 24 18.10 -15.99 12.81
N GLY A 25 16.97 -15.43 12.41
CA GLY A 25 16.78 -14.00 12.18
C GLY A 25 15.55 -13.69 11.33
N ILE A 26 15.36 -12.40 11.03
CA ILE A 26 14.33 -11.90 10.10
C ILE A 26 14.99 -11.71 8.74
N LEU A 27 14.47 -12.36 7.71
CA LEU A 27 14.97 -12.18 6.34
C LEU A 27 14.47 -10.84 5.77
N PRO A 28 15.28 -10.14 4.96
CA PRO A 28 14.81 -8.97 4.22
C PRO A 28 13.63 -9.34 3.32
N PRO A 29 12.63 -8.47 3.15
CA PRO A 29 11.41 -8.76 2.39
C PRO A 29 11.64 -9.01 0.88
N GLU A 30 12.83 -8.67 0.37
CA GLU A 30 13.10 -8.65 -1.07
C GLU A 30 13.46 -10.00 -1.70
N THR A 31 13.93 -11.00 -0.93
CA THR A 31 14.46 -12.23 -1.54
C THR A 31 13.43 -13.32 -1.80
N GLY A 32 12.24 -13.29 -1.18
CA GLY A 32 11.12 -14.24 -1.39
C GLY A 32 11.40 -15.74 -1.13
N ALA A 33 12.67 -16.15 -1.16
CA ALA A 33 13.16 -17.49 -1.01
C ALA A 33 14.20 -17.52 0.12
N ILE A 34 14.08 -18.52 1.00
CA ILE A 34 15.07 -18.80 2.03
C ILE A 34 16.27 -19.45 1.34
N PRO A 35 17.46 -18.80 1.32
CA PRO A 35 18.62 -19.40 0.67
C PRO A 35 19.07 -20.66 1.41
N ARG A 36 19.67 -21.61 0.67
CA ARG A 36 20.34 -22.77 1.27
C ARG A 36 21.52 -22.28 2.12
N ALA A 37 21.83 -23.00 3.20
CA ALA A 37 23.02 -22.72 3.98
C ALA A 37 24.29 -22.86 3.11
N GLU A 38 25.31 -22.04 3.36
CA GLU A 38 26.54 -22.01 2.53
C GLU A 38 27.28 -23.36 2.49
N ASN A 39 27.12 -24.17 3.54
CA ASN A 39 27.73 -25.50 3.67
C ASN A 39 26.85 -26.64 3.12
N GLU A 40 25.68 -26.34 2.56
CA GLU A 40 24.71 -27.33 2.12
C GLU A 40 24.93 -27.69 0.64
N THR A 41 25.62 -28.81 0.41
CA THR A 41 26.14 -29.21 -0.92
C THR A 41 25.31 -30.27 -1.63
N ARG A 42 24.20 -30.76 -1.06
CA ARG A 42 23.35 -31.78 -1.70
C ARG A 42 22.78 -31.31 -3.05
N PRO A 43 22.39 -32.22 -3.96
CA PRO A 43 21.70 -31.85 -5.19
C PRO A 43 20.43 -31.03 -4.93
N LEU A 44 20.04 -30.15 -5.85
CA LEU A 44 18.84 -29.29 -5.68
C LEU A 44 17.54 -30.11 -5.53
N LEU A 45 17.44 -31.24 -6.23
CA LEU A 45 16.26 -32.10 -6.26
C LEU A 45 16.38 -33.31 -5.32
N PHE A 46 17.32 -33.32 -4.37
CA PHE A 46 17.63 -34.51 -3.57
C PHE A 46 16.41 -35.12 -2.85
N LEU A 47 15.46 -34.29 -2.40
CA LEU A 47 14.22 -34.77 -1.77
C LEU A 47 13.26 -35.41 -2.77
N ALA A 48 13.17 -34.86 -4.00
CA ALA A 48 12.36 -35.44 -5.06
C ALA A 48 12.94 -36.80 -5.49
N ASP A 49 14.26 -36.87 -5.70
CA ASP A 49 14.96 -38.11 -6.05
C ASP A 49 14.83 -39.16 -4.94
N ASP A 50 14.90 -38.74 -3.68
CA ASP A 50 14.74 -39.62 -2.53
C ASP A 50 13.30 -40.12 -2.35
N PHE A 51 12.30 -39.28 -2.62
CA PHE A 51 10.90 -39.70 -2.65
C PHE A 51 10.64 -40.72 -3.76
N GLN A 52 11.11 -40.46 -4.99
CA GLN A 52 10.96 -41.39 -6.12
C GLN A 52 11.60 -42.76 -5.83
N ARG A 53 12.80 -42.76 -5.24
CA ARG A 53 13.48 -44.00 -4.82
C ARG A 53 12.68 -44.78 -3.76
N ARG A 54 12.09 -44.08 -2.79
CA ARG A 54 11.26 -44.70 -1.74
C ARG A 54 9.96 -45.29 -2.31
N VAL A 55 9.29 -44.60 -3.22
CA VAL A 55 8.10 -45.12 -3.92
C VAL A 55 8.43 -46.39 -4.71
N ASN A 56 9.59 -46.43 -5.40
CA ASN A 56 10.03 -47.62 -6.14
C ASN A 56 10.54 -48.76 -5.25
N SER A 57 10.67 -48.56 -3.93
CA SER A 57 11.14 -49.58 -3.00
C SER A 57 10.00 -50.51 -2.58
N PRO A 58 10.29 -51.76 -2.18
CA PRO A 58 9.26 -52.68 -1.69
C PRO A 58 8.51 -52.08 -0.50
N GLY A 59 7.19 -51.94 -0.63
CA GLY A 59 6.33 -51.35 0.40
C GLY A 59 5.95 -49.87 0.17
N GLY A 60 6.51 -49.23 -0.86
CA GLY A 60 6.16 -47.87 -1.27
C GLY A 60 6.31 -46.83 -0.16
N VAL A 61 5.61 -45.70 -0.31
CA VAL A 61 5.49 -44.69 0.74
C VAL A 61 4.07 -44.72 1.29
N ARG A 62 3.94 -44.84 2.62
CA ARG A 62 2.65 -45.02 3.30
C ARG A 62 2.41 -43.93 4.34
N TYR A 63 1.19 -43.44 4.40
CA TYR A 63 0.72 -42.41 5.32
C TYR A 63 -0.57 -42.84 6.01
N ILE A 64 -0.80 -42.36 7.22
CA ILE A 64 -2.10 -42.45 7.89
C ILE A 64 -2.83 -41.13 7.69
N PHE A 65 -4.04 -41.21 7.14
CA PHE A 65 -4.95 -40.11 6.98
C PHE A 65 -5.76 -39.90 8.26
N GLN A 66 -5.63 -38.72 8.83
CA GLN A 66 -6.24 -38.35 10.10
C GLN A 66 -7.14 -37.14 9.91
N LEU A 67 -8.15 -37.02 10.78
CA LEU A 67 -8.94 -35.81 10.90
C LEU A 67 -9.22 -35.43 12.34
N GLN A 68 -9.47 -34.15 12.57
CA GLN A 68 -10.07 -33.63 13.79
C GLN A 68 -11.47 -33.12 13.47
N VAL A 69 -12.40 -33.27 14.40
CA VAL A 69 -13.78 -32.77 14.24
C VAL A 69 -14.08 -31.81 15.38
N ARG A 70 -14.68 -30.67 15.04
CA ARG A 70 -15.15 -29.67 15.99
C ARG A 70 -16.61 -29.28 15.70
N PRO A 71 -17.49 -29.15 16.70
CA PRO A 71 -18.83 -28.62 16.49
C PRO A 71 -18.80 -27.18 16.00
N VAL A 72 -19.77 -26.82 15.15
CA VAL A 72 -19.90 -25.45 14.63
C VAL A 72 -20.40 -24.56 15.76
N PRO A 73 -19.60 -23.57 16.22
CA PRO A 73 -20.03 -22.66 17.27
C PRO A 73 -21.23 -21.83 16.83
N HIS A 74 -22.07 -21.41 17.78
CA HIS A 74 -23.19 -20.49 17.49
C HIS A 74 -22.74 -19.01 17.51
N ASP A 75 -21.59 -18.74 18.12
CA ASP A 75 -20.98 -17.41 18.21
C ASP A 75 -19.99 -17.21 17.06
N GLU A 76 -20.14 -16.10 16.33
CA GLU A 76 -19.31 -15.75 15.17
C GLU A 76 -17.85 -15.52 15.54
N ALA A 77 -17.55 -14.94 16.71
CA ALA A 77 -16.17 -14.72 17.17
C ALA A 77 -15.47 -16.05 17.51
N ILE A 78 -16.20 -16.98 18.12
CA ILE A 78 -15.67 -18.33 18.40
C ILE A 78 -15.52 -19.13 17.10
N SER A 79 -16.43 -18.94 16.14
CA SER A 79 -16.31 -19.50 14.80
C SER A 79 -15.05 -18.99 14.12
N ASP A 80 -14.79 -17.68 14.12
CA ASP A 80 -13.61 -17.13 13.48
C ASP A 80 -12.30 -17.66 14.08
N ILE A 81 -12.23 -17.78 15.42
CA ILE A 81 -11.12 -18.44 16.12
C ILE A 81 -10.96 -19.92 15.71
N ALA A 82 -12.07 -20.64 15.51
CA ALA A 82 -12.02 -22.03 15.06
C ALA A 82 -11.46 -22.17 13.64
N LEU A 83 -11.68 -21.15 12.79
CA LEU A 83 -11.29 -21.11 11.38
C LEU A 83 -9.94 -20.43 11.14
N ASP A 84 -9.37 -19.78 12.16
CA ASP A 84 -8.03 -19.21 12.13
C ASP A 84 -6.99 -20.29 11.76
N CYS A 85 -6.46 -20.21 10.54
CA CYS A 85 -5.50 -21.16 10.00
C CYS A 85 -4.10 -21.03 10.63
N THR A 86 -3.84 -19.96 11.40
CA THR A 86 -2.56 -19.75 12.08
C THR A 86 -2.46 -20.50 13.40
N LYS A 87 -3.59 -21.06 13.89
CA LYS A 87 -3.66 -21.74 15.18
C LYS A 87 -4.09 -23.20 15.02
N PRO A 88 -3.30 -24.16 15.54
CA PRO A 88 -3.77 -25.54 15.66
C PRO A 88 -4.92 -25.62 16.68
N TRP A 89 -5.78 -26.61 16.54
CA TRP A 89 -6.77 -26.93 17.57
C TRP A 89 -6.09 -27.70 18.71
N ASP A 90 -6.60 -27.55 19.93
CA ASP A 90 -6.10 -28.30 21.08
C ASP A 90 -6.34 -29.81 20.86
N GLU A 91 -5.28 -30.60 20.89
CA GLU A 91 -5.35 -32.04 20.62
C GLU A 91 -6.00 -32.84 21.75
N ASN A 92 -6.03 -32.31 22.99
CA ASN A 92 -6.72 -32.96 24.10
C ASN A 92 -8.23 -32.74 24.00
N GLU A 93 -8.66 -31.58 23.51
CA GLU A 93 -10.08 -31.26 23.30
C GLU A 93 -10.61 -31.88 21.99
N PHE A 94 -9.81 -31.83 20.93
CA PHE A 94 -10.15 -32.31 19.59
C PHE A 94 -9.09 -33.31 19.10
N PRO A 95 -9.12 -34.58 19.55
CA PRO A 95 -8.11 -35.56 19.17
C PRO A 95 -8.14 -35.92 17.69
N TYR A 96 -6.98 -36.29 17.14
CA TYR A 96 -6.90 -36.86 15.80
C TYR A 96 -7.53 -38.26 15.76
N ILE A 97 -8.32 -38.49 14.73
CA ILE A 97 -8.97 -39.77 14.44
C ILE A 97 -8.34 -40.34 13.18
N ASP A 98 -7.81 -41.56 13.26
CA ASP A 98 -7.26 -42.28 12.10
C ASP A 98 -8.42 -42.79 11.23
N ILE A 99 -8.45 -42.37 9.96
CA ILE A 99 -9.54 -42.64 9.01
C ILE A 99 -9.14 -43.68 7.97
N GLY A 100 -7.87 -43.73 7.58
CA GLY A 100 -7.40 -44.67 6.58
C GLY A 100 -5.91 -44.59 6.32
N GLU A 101 -5.42 -45.48 5.46
CA GLU A 101 -4.03 -45.53 5.00
C GLU A 101 -3.97 -45.10 3.53
N ILE A 102 -3.00 -44.25 3.21
CA ILE A 102 -2.68 -43.86 1.84
C ILE A 102 -1.35 -44.51 1.47
N SER A 103 -1.36 -45.32 0.42
CA SER A 103 -0.18 -45.96 -0.14
C SER A 103 0.15 -45.36 -1.51
N ILE A 104 1.40 -44.94 -1.68
CA ILE A 104 1.96 -44.47 -2.95
C ILE A 104 3.05 -45.46 -3.38
N ASP A 105 2.74 -46.25 -4.39
CA ASP A 105 3.56 -47.37 -4.89
C ASP A 105 4.02 -47.19 -6.35
N GLN A 106 3.56 -46.13 -7.01
CA GLN A 106 3.93 -45.81 -8.39
C GLN A 106 4.35 -44.35 -8.55
N ASN A 107 5.44 -44.15 -9.28
CA ASN A 107 5.88 -42.81 -9.70
C ASN A 107 5.15 -42.38 -10.98
N LEU A 108 4.75 -41.12 -11.02
CA LEU A 108 4.25 -40.46 -12.22
C LEU A 108 5.41 -39.87 -13.03
N THR A 109 5.23 -39.77 -14.34
CA THR A 109 6.12 -38.99 -15.19
C THR A 109 5.98 -37.49 -14.90
N SER A 110 6.98 -36.69 -15.25
CA SER A 110 6.91 -35.22 -15.06
C SER A 110 5.70 -34.61 -15.77
N GLN A 111 5.37 -35.08 -16.97
CA GLN A 111 4.24 -34.58 -17.75
C GLN A 111 2.88 -34.92 -17.11
N GLU A 112 2.75 -36.12 -16.52
CA GLU A 112 1.55 -36.49 -15.78
C GLU A 112 1.43 -35.65 -14.49
N SER A 113 2.53 -35.47 -13.76
CA SER A 113 2.56 -34.64 -12.55
C SER A 113 2.21 -33.18 -12.82
N GLU A 114 2.68 -32.61 -13.95
CA GLU A 114 2.39 -31.23 -14.35
C GLU A 114 0.92 -31.01 -14.74
N ARG A 115 0.23 -32.07 -15.15
CA ARG A 115 -1.21 -32.04 -15.49
C ARG A 115 -2.12 -32.26 -14.29
N LEU A 116 -1.58 -32.66 -13.14
CA LEU A 116 -2.40 -32.85 -11.94
C LEU A 116 -3.05 -31.54 -11.50
N GLU A 117 -4.33 -31.67 -11.17
CA GLU A 117 -5.19 -30.59 -10.73
C GLU A 117 -5.60 -30.84 -9.28
N PHE A 118 -5.09 -30.00 -8.38
CA PHE A 118 -5.49 -30.03 -6.98
C PHE A 118 -6.30 -28.77 -6.72
N ASN A 119 -7.62 -28.92 -6.60
CA ASN A 119 -8.50 -27.83 -6.24
C ASN A 119 -9.29 -28.23 -4.99
N PRO A 120 -9.18 -27.49 -3.86
CA PRO A 120 -9.94 -27.76 -2.64
C PRO A 120 -11.46 -27.83 -2.82
N PHE A 121 -11.99 -27.31 -3.94
CA PHE A 121 -13.41 -27.33 -4.26
C PHE A 121 -13.87 -28.58 -5.01
N LEU A 122 -12.94 -29.45 -5.47
CA LEU A 122 -13.27 -30.79 -5.97
C LEU A 122 -13.68 -31.68 -4.79
N ARG A 123 -14.95 -31.53 -4.40
CA ARG A 123 -15.51 -32.07 -3.17
C ARG A 123 -16.54 -33.17 -3.42
N CYS A 124 -16.67 -34.08 -2.46
CA CYS A 124 -17.78 -35.03 -2.42
C CYS A 124 -19.03 -34.39 -1.80
N HIS A 125 -20.15 -35.11 -1.81
CA HIS A 125 -21.42 -34.60 -1.25
C HIS A 125 -21.40 -34.36 0.27
N GLU A 126 -20.43 -34.95 0.99
CA GLU A 126 -20.37 -34.91 2.46
C GLU A 126 -19.42 -33.82 3.00
N VAL A 127 -18.58 -33.24 2.15
CA VAL A 127 -17.55 -32.26 2.55
C VAL A 127 -17.74 -30.98 1.75
N ASP A 128 -17.68 -29.84 2.45
CA ASP A 128 -17.83 -28.51 1.85
C ASP A 128 -16.74 -27.56 2.38
N VAL A 129 -16.42 -26.53 1.60
CA VAL A 129 -15.52 -25.44 1.95
C VAL A 129 -16.33 -24.31 2.59
N ILE A 130 -15.79 -23.72 3.65
CA ILE A 130 -16.48 -22.68 4.40
C ILE A 130 -16.40 -21.37 3.62
N ARG A 131 -17.56 -20.75 3.37
CA ARG A 131 -17.65 -19.49 2.63
C ARG A 131 -17.40 -18.30 3.55
N ALA A 132 -16.60 -17.37 3.08
CA ALA A 132 -16.47 -16.04 3.66
C ALA A 132 -17.33 -15.01 2.92
N SER A 133 -17.84 -14.04 3.67
CA SER A 133 -18.56 -12.86 3.15
C SER A 133 -17.69 -11.60 3.13
N SER A 134 -16.54 -11.64 3.80
CA SER A 134 -15.59 -10.52 3.93
C SER A 134 -14.16 -11.03 3.90
N CYS A 135 -13.23 -10.22 3.38
CA CYS A 135 -11.79 -10.52 3.40
C CYS A 135 -11.20 -10.56 4.83
N ALA A 136 -11.86 -9.93 5.79
CA ALA A 136 -11.42 -9.91 7.18
C ALA A 136 -11.75 -11.19 7.97
N GLN A 137 -12.62 -12.06 7.45
CA GLN A 137 -12.97 -13.33 8.10
C GLN A 137 -11.88 -14.37 7.88
N SER A 138 -11.60 -15.21 8.88
CA SER A 138 -10.58 -16.26 8.79
C SER A 138 -10.86 -17.28 7.67
N ALA A 139 -12.14 -17.50 7.35
CA ALA A 139 -12.56 -18.35 6.22
C ALA A 139 -12.22 -17.77 4.83
N SER A 140 -11.79 -16.50 4.74
CA SER A 140 -11.54 -15.81 3.46
C SER A 140 -10.39 -16.43 2.68
N ILE A 141 -9.42 -17.04 3.36
CA ILE A 141 -8.26 -17.66 2.74
C ILE A 141 -8.69 -18.85 1.89
N ASP A 142 -9.40 -19.81 2.48
CA ASP A 142 -9.85 -21.00 1.74
C ASP A 142 -10.89 -20.66 0.68
N HIS A 143 -11.78 -19.69 0.94
CA HIS A 143 -12.70 -19.16 -0.07
C HIS A 143 -11.93 -18.50 -1.23
N GLY A 144 -10.92 -17.67 -0.95
CA GLY A 144 -10.08 -17.07 -1.98
C GLY A 144 -9.35 -18.11 -2.81
N ARG A 145 -8.81 -19.15 -2.16
CA ARG A 145 -8.13 -20.26 -2.83
C ARG A 145 -9.04 -21.00 -3.80
N SER A 146 -10.32 -21.22 -3.47
CA SER A 146 -11.23 -21.89 -4.42
C SER A 146 -11.38 -21.10 -5.73
N LEU A 147 -11.34 -19.77 -5.67
CA LEU A 147 -11.47 -18.89 -6.83
C LEU A 147 -10.15 -18.87 -7.64
N ILE A 148 -9.04 -18.62 -6.96
CA ILE A 148 -7.73 -18.45 -7.62
C ILE A 148 -7.25 -19.74 -8.26
N TYR A 149 -7.47 -20.90 -7.62
CA TYR A 149 -7.02 -22.18 -8.17
C TYR A 149 -7.75 -22.54 -9.46
N GLU A 150 -9.04 -22.21 -9.59
CA GLU A 150 -9.81 -22.41 -10.82
C GLU A 150 -9.25 -21.57 -11.98
N ILE A 151 -8.97 -20.28 -11.71
CA ILE A 151 -8.37 -19.37 -12.69
C ILE A 151 -6.99 -19.87 -13.13
N CYS A 152 -6.12 -20.18 -12.16
CA CYS A 152 -4.78 -20.71 -12.44
C CYS A 152 -4.82 -22.02 -13.24
N GLN A 153 -5.83 -22.86 -13.02
CA GLN A 153 -5.97 -24.12 -13.73
C GLN A 153 -6.33 -23.92 -15.20
N HIS A 154 -7.31 -23.07 -15.49
CA HIS A 154 -7.63 -22.70 -16.89
C HIS A 154 -6.41 -22.12 -17.61
N LEU A 155 -5.64 -21.27 -16.93
CA LEU A 155 -4.41 -20.72 -17.50
C LEU A 155 -3.32 -21.78 -17.75
N ARG A 156 -3.13 -22.73 -16.83
CA ARG A 156 -2.19 -23.85 -16.99
C ARG A 156 -2.57 -24.75 -18.16
N ASN A 157 -3.86 -24.96 -18.37
CA ASN A 157 -4.39 -25.83 -19.44
C ASN A 157 -4.56 -25.10 -20.78
N GLY A 158 -4.41 -23.77 -20.83
CA GLY A 158 -4.65 -22.96 -22.03
C GLY A 158 -6.13 -22.87 -22.41
N GLU A 159 -7.02 -23.04 -21.43
CA GLU A 159 -8.46 -22.96 -21.61
C GLU A 159 -8.97 -21.52 -21.43
N PRO A 160 -10.02 -21.11 -22.15
CA PRO A 160 -10.58 -19.77 -22.01
C PRO A 160 -11.24 -19.60 -20.64
N LEU A 161 -10.93 -18.50 -19.95
CA LEU A 161 -11.60 -18.16 -18.69
C LEU A 161 -13.10 -17.92 -18.91
N PRO A 162 -13.97 -18.48 -18.05
CA PRO A 162 -15.38 -18.13 -17.96
C PRO A 162 -15.60 -16.61 -17.90
N GLU A 163 -16.69 -16.15 -18.50
CA GLU A 163 -16.99 -14.72 -18.66
C GLU A 163 -17.06 -13.97 -17.32
N ALA A 164 -17.64 -14.60 -16.29
CA ALA A 164 -17.69 -14.04 -14.94
C ALA A 164 -16.30 -13.77 -14.35
N TRP A 165 -15.32 -14.65 -14.58
CA TRP A 165 -13.94 -14.48 -14.08
C TRP A 165 -13.18 -13.42 -14.85
N ARG A 166 -13.40 -13.34 -16.17
CA ARG A 166 -12.79 -12.30 -17.00
C ARG A 166 -13.22 -10.91 -16.56
N ILE A 167 -14.53 -10.73 -16.36
CA ILE A 167 -15.11 -9.48 -15.86
C ILE A 167 -14.55 -9.16 -14.46
N PHE A 168 -14.45 -10.16 -13.57
CA PHE A 168 -13.89 -9.96 -12.23
C PHE A 168 -12.44 -9.48 -12.27
N ILE A 169 -11.57 -10.10 -13.09
CA ILE A 169 -10.17 -9.70 -13.22
C ILE A 169 -10.04 -8.31 -13.87
N GLU A 170 -10.85 -8.00 -14.88
CA GLU A 170 -10.84 -6.70 -15.54
C GLU A 170 -11.36 -5.56 -14.65
N GLN A 171 -12.26 -5.87 -13.71
CA GLN A 171 -12.81 -4.90 -12.77
C GLN A 171 -12.03 -4.83 -11.44
N SER A 172 -11.15 -5.80 -11.15
CA SER A 172 -10.35 -5.78 -9.94
C SER A 172 -9.18 -4.81 -10.09
N ASP A 173 -9.10 -3.80 -9.20
CA ASP A 173 -7.96 -2.87 -9.12
C ASP A 173 -6.65 -3.52 -8.65
N VAL A 174 -6.73 -4.78 -8.20
CA VAL A 174 -5.58 -5.63 -7.88
C VAL A 174 -5.20 -6.39 -9.14
N LYS A 175 -4.08 -6.01 -9.78
CA LYS A 175 -3.44 -6.87 -10.78
C LYS A 175 -3.15 -8.21 -10.09
N VAL A 176 -3.87 -9.27 -10.45
CA VAL A 176 -3.54 -10.63 -10.00
C VAL A 176 -2.19 -10.96 -10.62
N ASP A 177 -1.13 -10.83 -9.81
CA ASP A 177 0.22 -11.12 -10.23
C ASP A 177 0.39 -12.64 -10.34
N LEU A 178 0.26 -13.14 -11.56
CA LEU A 178 0.42 -14.55 -11.89
C LEU A 178 1.88 -14.90 -12.17
N SER A 179 2.84 -13.99 -11.99
CA SER A 179 4.27 -14.25 -12.24
C SER A 179 4.84 -15.43 -11.43
N GLY A 180 4.21 -15.76 -10.29
CA GLY A 180 4.52 -16.96 -9.50
C GLY A 180 4.07 -18.28 -10.12
N CYS A 181 3.22 -18.26 -11.16
CA CYS A 181 2.87 -19.44 -11.94
C CYS A 181 3.95 -19.65 -13.03
N PRO A 182 4.75 -20.73 -12.98
CA PRO A 182 5.84 -20.96 -13.93
C PRO A 182 5.38 -21.02 -15.41
N MET A 183 4.10 -21.33 -15.66
CA MET A 183 3.49 -21.29 -17.00
C MET A 183 2.96 -19.91 -17.40
N ALA A 184 2.51 -19.09 -16.45
CA ALA A 184 2.18 -17.69 -16.73
C ALA A 184 3.46 -16.91 -17.08
N ALA A 185 4.58 -17.21 -16.41
CA ALA A 185 5.90 -16.71 -16.78
C ALA A 185 6.36 -17.17 -18.19
N ALA A 186 5.86 -18.32 -18.68
CA ALA A 186 6.11 -18.78 -20.05
C ALA A 186 5.18 -18.12 -21.09
N LEU A 187 3.95 -17.75 -20.70
CA LEU A 187 3.00 -16.98 -21.52
C LEU A 187 3.36 -15.49 -21.58
N GLU A 188 3.89 -14.92 -20.49
CA GLU A 188 4.36 -13.53 -20.41
C GLU A 188 5.65 -13.26 -21.19
N LYS A 189 6.36 -14.31 -21.64
CA LYS A 189 7.60 -14.15 -22.41
C LYS A 189 7.44 -13.38 -23.73
N ASN A 190 6.22 -13.13 -24.20
CA ASN A 190 5.95 -12.37 -25.42
C ASN A 190 5.50 -10.91 -25.21
N GLU A 191 5.30 -10.43 -23.99
CA GLU A 191 5.12 -8.99 -23.73
C GLU A 191 5.89 -8.59 -22.47
N VAL A 192 7.23 -8.65 -22.52
CA VAL A 192 8.02 -7.72 -21.73
C VAL A 192 7.72 -6.33 -22.30
N LYS A 193 6.65 -5.68 -21.82
CA LYS A 193 6.54 -4.23 -21.95
C LYS A 193 7.75 -3.70 -21.20
N GLU A 194 8.71 -3.14 -21.94
CA GLU A 194 9.82 -2.40 -21.37
C GLU A 194 9.27 -1.44 -20.32
N VAL A 195 9.54 -1.74 -19.05
CA VAL A 195 9.16 -0.91 -17.91
C VAL A 195 10.14 0.26 -17.87
N THR A 196 10.07 1.12 -18.87
CA THR A 196 11.05 2.17 -19.05
C THR A 196 10.46 3.51 -18.62
N LEU A 197 10.94 3.99 -17.46
CA LEU A 197 10.99 5.41 -17.11
C LEU A 197 11.93 6.18 -18.07
N GLU A 198 12.03 5.76 -19.33
CA GLU A 198 13.02 6.24 -20.28
C GLU A 198 12.78 7.73 -20.52
N ARG A 199 13.80 8.50 -20.16
CA ARG A 199 13.87 9.92 -20.42
C ARG A 199 14.57 10.09 -21.74
N THR A 200 14.03 10.97 -22.58
CA THR A 200 14.78 11.45 -23.73
C THR A 200 16.03 12.20 -23.25
N TRP A 201 17.07 12.25 -24.08
CA TRP A 201 18.32 12.95 -23.73
C TRP A 201 18.07 14.42 -23.33
N TYR A 202 17.07 15.08 -23.92
CA TYR A 202 16.70 16.46 -23.60
C TYR A 202 15.97 16.55 -22.25
N GLN A 203 15.09 15.61 -21.91
CA GLN A 203 14.44 15.53 -20.60
C GLN A 203 15.47 15.31 -19.49
N THR A 204 16.43 14.42 -19.73
CA THR A 204 17.53 14.16 -18.79
C THR A 204 18.41 15.39 -18.60
N SER A 205 18.83 16.01 -19.70
CA SER A 205 19.62 17.25 -19.64
C SER A 205 18.88 18.36 -18.90
N TRP A 206 17.58 18.52 -19.17
CA TRP A 206 16.74 19.50 -18.49
C TRP A 206 16.60 19.22 -16.99
N ALA A 207 16.29 17.97 -16.62
CA ALA A 207 16.10 17.57 -15.22
C ALA A 207 17.39 17.68 -14.39
N ILE A 208 18.56 17.50 -15.00
CA ILE A 208 19.86 17.59 -14.31
C ILE A 208 20.34 19.04 -14.19
N PHE A 209 20.22 19.85 -15.25
CA PHE A 209 20.83 21.17 -15.28
C PHE A 209 19.84 22.32 -15.08
N ALA A 210 18.78 22.36 -15.89
CA ALA A 210 17.87 23.50 -15.92
C ALA A 210 16.90 23.50 -14.74
N GLN A 211 16.34 22.33 -14.41
CA GLN A 211 15.33 22.21 -13.36
C GLN A 211 15.85 22.56 -11.96
N PRO A 212 17.01 22.04 -11.49
CA PRO A 212 17.49 22.38 -10.15
C PRO A 212 17.88 23.85 -10.06
N LEU A 213 18.47 24.41 -11.12
CA LEU A 213 18.78 25.84 -11.18
C LEU A 213 17.52 26.69 -11.10
N LEU A 214 16.47 26.32 -11.85
CA LEU A 214 15.19 27.03 -11.82
C LEU A 214 14.53 26.91 -10.45
N GLN A 215 14.44 25.71 -9.88
CA GLN A 215 13.85 25.46 -8.56
C GLN A 215 14.64 26.08 -7.41
N THR A 216 15.93 26.35 -7.59
CA THR A 216 16.74 27.04 -6.58
C THR A 216 16.70 28.55 -6.79
N VAL A 217 16.99 29.05 -7.99
CA VAL A 217 17.13 30.50 -8.20
C VAL A 217 15.78 31.20 -8.20
N LEU A 218 14.76 30.64 -8.88
CA LEU A 218 13.50 31.34 -9.08
C LEU A 218 12.71 31.55 -7.77
N PRO A 219 12.48 30.53 -6.92
CA PRO A 219 11.82 30.73 -5.63
C PRO A 219 12.48 31.77 -4.74
N TYR A 220 13.80 31.69 -4.55
CA TYR A 220 14.53 32.62 -3.69
C TYR A 220 14.53 34.03 -4.24
N PHE A 221 14.63 34.19 -5.57
CA PHE A 221 14.52 35.50 -6.20
C PHE A 221 13.13 36.10 -6.03
N LEU A 222 12.07 35.32 -6.23
CA LEU A 222 10.69 35.77 -6.03
C LEU A 222 10.41 36.15 -4.57
N VAL A 223 10.82 35.32 -3.61
CA VAL A 223 10.71 35.63 -2.18
C VAL A 223 11.48 36.91 -1.85
N GLY A 224 12.72 37.06 -2.33
CA GLY A 224 13.53 38.27 -2.13
C GLY A 224 12.86 39.54 -2.68
N LEU A 225 12.29 39.48 -3.89
CA LEU A 225 11.54 40.59 -4.48
C LEU A 225 10.29 40.97 -3.67
N ILE A 226 9.53 39.97 -3.21
CA ILE A 226 8.31 40.21 -2.43
C ILE A 226 8.66 40.80 -1.06
N ILE A 227 9.72 40.31 -0.42
CA ILE A 227 10.21 40.83 0.88
C ILE A 227 10.81 42.24 0.75
N PHE A 228 11.35 42.60 -0.43
CA PHE A 228 11.94 43.91 -0.65
C PHE A 228 10.94 45.06 -0.49
N ALA A 229 9.71 44.91 -0.97
CA ALA A 229 8.67 45.95 -0.86
C ALA A 229 8.33 46.36 0.60
N PRO A 230 7.97 45.45 1.52
CA PRO A 230 7.73 45.79 2.92
C PRO A 230 9.01 46.24 3.63
N LEU A 231 10.18 45.73 3.24
CA LEU A 231 11.46 46.18 3.80
C LEU A 231 11.69 47.66 3.46
N ASN A 232 11.50 48.03 2.20
CA ASN A 232 11.66 49.41 1.75
C ASN A 232 10.65 50.35 2.43
N TRP A 233 9.40 49.87 2.64
CA TRP A 233 8.39 50.61 3.39
C TRP A 233 8.81 50.88 4.85
N VAL A 234 9.39 49.88 5.51
CA VAL A 234 9.89 49.99 6.89
C VAL A 234 11.07 50.96 6.98
N LEU A 235 11.99 50.92 6.02
CA LEU A 235 13.11 51.85 5.94
C LEU A 235 12.61 53.29 5.70
N PHE A 236 11.64 53.48 4.82
CA PHE A 236 11.01 54.77 4.60
C PHE A 236 10.34 55.34 5.87
N LEU A 237 9.64 54.51 6.65
CA LEU A 237 9.04 54.93 7.93
C LEU A 237 10.08 55.30 8.98
N LYS A 238 11.21 54.58 9.03
CA LYS A 238 12.34 54.91 9.89
C LYS A 238 12.91 56.29 9.54
N ASP A 239 13.15 56.55 8.27
CA ASP A 239 13.80 57.79 7.82
C ASP A 239 12.88 59.01 7.94
N THR A 240 11.58 58.85 7.67
CA THR A 240 10.60 59.96 7.71
C THR A 240 10.04 60.24 9.09
N LYS A 241 9.71 59.20 9.88
CA LYS A 241 9.02 59.33 11.17
C LYS A 241 9.92 59.06 12.38
N LYS A 242 11.21 58.74 12.19
CA LYS A 242 12.20 58.43 13.25
C LYS A 242 11.75 57.34 14.22
N PHE A 243 10.91 56.40 13.78
CA PHE A 243 10.53 55.26 14.60
C PHE A 243 11.75 54.33 14.83
N PRO A 244 11.90 53.75 16.04
CA PRO A 244 12.96 52.79 16.28
C PRO A 244 12.74 51.52 15.46
N LEU A 245 13.78 51.08 14.76
CA LEU A 245 13.70 49.94 13.83
C LEU A 245 13.19 48.65 14.49
N HIS A 246 13.54 48.41 15.76
CA HIS A 246 13.18 47.19 16.48
C HIS A 246 11.66 46.99 16.63
N TRP A 247 10.86 48.06 16.71
CA TRP A 247 9.39 47.96 16.76
C TRP A 247 8.77 47.63 15.40
N LEU A 248 9.47 47.95 14.30
CA LEU A 248 8.99 47.73 12.96
C LEU A 248 9.34 46.33 12.44
N LEU A 249 10.33 45.65 13.01
CA LEU A 249 10.78 44.31 12.57
C LEU A 249 9.68 43.22 12.67
N PRO A 250 8.88 43.12 13.75
CA PRO A 250 7.80 42.14 13.81
C PRO A 250 6.71 42.43 12.77
N ILE A 251 6.35 43.70 12.58
CA ILE A 251 5.34 44.12 11.58
C ILE A 251 5.84 43.82 10.18
N PHE A 252 7.10 44.14 9.89
CA PHE A 252 7.77 43.76 8.65
C PHE A 252 7.65 42.26 8.41
N TRP A 253 8.06 41.44 9.37
CA TRP A 253 8.09 39.99 9.23
C TRP A 253 6.71 39.37 8.98
N VAL A 254 5.68 39.85 9.70
CA VAL A 254 4.29 39.38 9.48
C VAL A 254 3.77 39.83 8.13
N THR A 255 3.99 41.09 7.74
CA THR A 255 3.48 41.60 6.46
C THR A 255 4.17 40.97 5.26
N SER A 256 5.49 40.77 5.32
CA SER A 256 6.24 40.05 4.29
C SER A 256 5.82 38.58 4.22
N GLY A 257 5.63 37.92 5.36
CA GLY A 257 5.13 36.54 5.45
C GLY A 257 3.78 36.36 4.76
N ILE A 258 2.81 37.21 5.08
CA ILE A 258 1.48 37.19 4.44
C ILE A 258 1.57 37.44 2.93
N MET A 259 2.40 38.39 2.49
CA MET A 259 2.54 38.67 1.05
C MET A 259 3.19 37.51 0.29
N VAL A 260 4.20 36.87 0.86
CA VAL A 260 4.84 35.68 0.28
C VAL A 260 3.87 34.49 0.25
N ALA A 261 3.06 34.31 1.30
CA ALA A 261 2.01 33.29 1.35
C ALA A 261 0.94 33.50 0.27
N LEU A 262 0.48 34.74 0.07
CA LEU A 262 -0.47 35.10 -0.99
C LEU A 262 0.14 34.92 -2.38
N ALA A 263 1.41 35.28 -2.57
CA ALA A 263 2.10 35.03 -3.83
C ALA A 263 2.20 33.53 -4.13
N CYS A 264 2.40 32.69 -3.11
CA CYS A 264 2.37 31.22 -3.25
C CYS A 264 1.01 30.71 -3.72
N VAL A 265 -0.09 31.27 -3.20
CA VAL A 265 -1.45 30.96 -3.68
C VAL A 265 -1.59 31.34 -5.15
N VAL A 266 -1.18 32.55 -5.53
CA VAL A 266 -1.27 33.01 -6.94
C VAL A 266 -0.44 32.12 -7.85
N ALA A 267 0.80 31.80 -7.46
CA ALA A 267 1.67 30.90 -8.20
C ALA A 267 1.05 29.51 -8.38
N LYS A 268 0.36 28.98 -7.35
CA LYS A 268 -0.36 27.71 -7.42
C LYS A 268 -1.38 27.70 -8.55
N TRP A 269 -2.22 28.74 -8.62
CA TRP A 269 -3.28 28.84 -9.62
C TRP A 269 -2.74 29.08 -11.03
N ILE A 270 -1.62 29.80 -11.17
CA ILE A 270 -0.98 30.06 -12.47
C ILE A 270 -0.25 28.81 -13.00
N LEU A 271 0.49 28.10 -12.14
CA LEU A 271 1.38 27.01 -12.56
C LEU A 271 0.69 25.65 -12.58
N VAL A 272 -0.15 25.37 -11.57
CA VAL A 272 -0.71 24.03 -11.33
C VAL A 272 -2.21 23.97 -11.63
N GLY A 273 -2.95 25.02 -11.26
CA GLY A 273 -4.40 25.06 -11.42
C GLY A 273 -5.14 24.15 -10.43
N LYS A 274 -6.23 23.50 -10.89
CA LYS A 274 -7.03 22.55 -10.09
C LYS A 274 -7.00 21.18 -10.75
N LYS A 275 -6.32 20.22 -10.11
CA LYS A 275 -6.30 18.82 -10.51
C LYS A 275 -7.59 18.12 -10.12
N LYS A 276 -8.00 17.11 -10.89
CA LYS A 276 -9.24 16.34 -10.64
C LYS A 276 -8.94 14.99 -9.99
N GLU A 277 -9.91 14.51 -9.21
CA GLU A 277 -9.88 13.16 -8.65
C GLU A 277 -9.93 12.12 -9.78
N GLY A 278 -9.08 11.09 -9.71
CA GLY A 278 -8.94 10.07 -10.74
C GLY A 278 -8.16 10.51 -11.99
N GLU A 279 -7.72 11.77 -12.05
CA GLU A 279 -6.86 12.25 -13.14
C GLU A 279 -5.53 11.51 -13.12
N THR A 280 -5.08 11.09 -14.31
CA THR A 280 -3.82 10.39 -14.49
C THR A 280 -2.97 11.15 -15.48
N VAL A 281 -1.79 11.61 -15.05
CA VAL A 281 -0.84 12.35 -15.89
C VAL A 281 0.48 11.61 -16.00
N LEU A 282 1.24 11.86 -17.07
CA LEU A 282 2.59 11.30 -17.19
C LEU A 282 3.57 12.06 -16.29
N LEU A 283 4.51 11.34 -15.68
CA LEU A 283 5.56 11.88 -14.81
C LEU A 283 6.36 13.00 -15.48
N TRP A 284 6.74 12.80 -16.75
CA TRP A 284 7.52 13.75 -17.53
C TRP A 284 6.67 14.81 -18.26
N SER A 285 5.40 14.95 -17.89
CA SER A 285 4.53 15.96 -18.48
C SER A 285 4.89 17.36 -17.99
N LYS A 286 4.61 18.36 -18.84
CA LYS A 286 4.76 19.77 -18.48
C LYS A 286 3.98 20.14 -17.21
N GLY A 287 2.82 19.51 -16.97
CA GLY A 287 1.99 19.76 -15.79
C GLY A 287 2.70 19.35 -14.48
N VAL A 288 3.27 18.14 -14.44
CA VAL A 288 4.05 17.68 -13.28
C VAL A 288 5.30 18.55 -13.09
N PHE A 289 5.95 18.96 -14.17
CA PHE A 289 7.09 19.88 -14.07
C PHE A 289 6.70 21.23 -13.44
N MET A 290 5.61 21.86 -13.88
CA MET A 290 5.13 23.11 -13.28
C MET A 290 4.74 22.94 -11.81
N ASP A 291 4.16 21.79 -11.46
CA ASP A 291 3.87 21.41 -10.07
C ASP A 291 5.15 21.37 -9.23
N THR A 292 6.24 20.77 -9.72
CA THR A 292 7.50 20.73 -8.97
C THR A 292 8.13 22.11 -8.74
N ILE A 293 7.97 23.06 -9.68
CA ILE A 293 8.42 24.45 -9.50
C ILE A 293 7.60 25.12 -8.39
N TRP A 294 6.28 24.93 -8.44
CA TRP A 294 5.40 25.45 -7.40
C TRP A 294 5.72 24.85 -6.03
N GLN A 295 5.97 23.53 -5.94
CA GLN A 295 6.39 22.86 -4.71
C GLN A 295 7.66 23.47 -4.14
N ALA A 296 8.68 23.74 -4.97
CA ALA A 296 9.92 24.37 -4.51
C ALA A 296 9.66 25.77 -3.90
N PHE A 297 8.80 26.58 -4.53
CA PHE A 297 8.40 27.87 -3.98
C PHE A 297 7.61 27.74 -2.68
N ARG A 298 6.67 26.80 -2.65
CA ARG A 298 5.81 26.51 -1.50
C ARG A 298 6.61 25.99 -0.30
N THR A 299 7.65 25.19 -0.51
CA THR A 299 8.57 24.75 0.56
C THR A 299 9.27 25.95 1.19
N LEU A 300 9.84 26.85 0.38
CA LEU A 300 10.51 28.05 0.89
C LEU A 300 9.55 28.99 1.64
N VAL A 301 8.30 29.12 1.17
CA VAL A 301 7.23 29.88 1.85
C VAL A 301 6.89 29.24 3.21
N GLY A 302 6.92 27.89 3.28
CA GLY A 302 6.82 27.12 4.51
C GLY A 302 7.88 27.51 5.53
N ASP A 303 9.15 27.32 5.17
CA ASP A 303 10.30 27.58 6.03
C ASP A 303 10.36 29.05 6.49
N TYR A 304 9.94 29.99 5.63
CA TYR A 304 9.99 31.41 5.94
C TYR A 304 8.92 31.87 6.95
N PHE A 305 7.68 31.39 6.80
CA PHE A 305 6.55 31.91 7.57
C PHE A 305 5.43 30.89 7.83
N MET A 306 5.02 30.13 6.81
CA MET A 306 3.78 29.36 6.91
C MET A 306 3.87 28.19 7.90
N GLU A 307 5.04 27.57 8.08
CA GLU A 307 5.21 26.48 9.06
C GLU A 307 4.93 26.95 10.50
N MET A 308 5.36 28.18 10.86
CA MET A 308 5.07 28.73 12.20
C MET A 308 3.57 28.97 12.43
N THR A 309 2.78 29.06 11.36
CA THR A 309 1.33 29.27 11.43
C THR A 309 0.55 27.96 11.44
N SER A 310 1.22 26.79 11.38
CA SER A 310 0.55 25.49 11.44
C SER A 310 -0.31 25.37 12.70
N GLY A 311 -1.45 24.69 12.60
CA GLY A 311 -2.43 24.59 13.67
C GLY A 311 -3.26 25.87 13.90
N SER A 312 -3.04 26.95 13.14
CA SER A 312 -3.83 28.19 13.24
C SER A 312 -4.89 28.32 12.13
N VAL A 313 -5.84 29.22 12.35
CA VAL A 313 -6.86 29.61 11.35
C VAL A 313 -6.21 30.17 10.09
N LEU A 314 -5.06 30.85 10.21
CA LEU A 314 -4.34 31.42 9.08
C LEU A 314 -3.85 30.33 8.12
N PHE A 315 -3.35 29.22 8.66
CA PHE A 315 -2.88 28.09 7.86
C PHE A 315 -4.04 27.39 7.13
N GLY A 316 -5.15 27.16 7.83
CA GLY A 316 -6.35 26.61 7.22
C GLY A 316 -6.92 27.51 6.12
N LEU A 317 -6.91 28.83 6.32
CA LEU A 317 -7.32 29.79 5.29
C LEU A 317 -6.41 29.74 4.06
N TRP A 318 -5.09 29.67 4.27
CA TRP A 318 -4.12 29.55 3.19
C TRP A 318 -4.32 28.27 2.37
N MET A 319 -4.52 27.12 3.01
CA MET A 319 -4.87 25.86 2.33
C MET A 319 -6.16 25.97 1.54
N LYS A 320 -7.20 26.59 2.12
CA LYS A 320 -8.48 26.82 1.45
C LYS A 320 -8.34 27.70 0.21
N LEU A 321 -7.51 28.74 0.27
CA LEU A 321 -7.18 29.60 -0.89
C LEU A 321 -6.44 28.82 -1.99
N MET A 322 -5.67 27.79 -1.64
CA MET A 322 -5.02 26.90 -2.61
C MET A 322 -5.94 25.78 -3.11
N GLY A 323 -7.16 25.65 -2.59
CA GLY A 323 -8.17 24.74 -3.12
C GLY A 323 -8.59 23.61 -2.18
N SER A 324 -8.10 23.55 -0.95
CA SER A 324 -8.56 22.58 0.04
C SER A 324 -9.99 22.83 0.48
N GLU A 325 -10.72 21.76 0.76
CA GLU A 325 -12.09 21.81 1.27
C GLU A 325 -12.05 21.71 2.80
N ILE A 326 -11.79 22.83 3.48
CA ILE A 326 -11.66 22.88 4.95
C ILE A 326 -12.80 23.69 5.58
N GLU A 327 -13.45 23.12 6.59
CA GLU A 327 -14.47 23.76 7.41
C GLU A 327 -13.90 24.59 8.58
N LEU A 328 -13.31 25.75 8.27
CA LEU A 328 -12.64 26.63 9.25
C LEU A 328 -13.53 27.07 10.43
N ASN A 329 -14.83 27.22 10.22
CA ASN A 329 -15.77 27.70 11.24
C ASN A 329 -16.25 26.58 12.18
N GLN A 330 -15.89 25.33 11.91
CA GLN A 330 -16.38 24.17 12.63
C GLN A 330 -15.23 23.40 13.33
N GLY A 331 -14.14 24.09 13.69
CA GLY A 331 -13.09 23.52 14.53
C GLY A 331 -12.13 22.55 13.83
N ALA A 332 -12.05 22.59 12.49
CA ALA A 332 -11.03 21.84 11.76
C ALA A 332 -9.62 22.32 12.16
N TYR A 333 -8.72 21.37 12.46
CA TYR A 333 -7.36 21.65 12.93
C TYR A 333 -6.33 20.96 12.03
N VAL A 334 -5.34 21.72 11.55
CA VAL A 334 -4.31 21.20 10.64
C VAL A 334 -2.93 21.70 11.08
N ASP A 335 -2.14 20.84 11.69
CA ASP A 335 -0.79 21.14 12.17
C ASP A 335 0.31 20.54 11.30
N SER A 336 0.08 20.44 9.99
CA SER A 336 1.07 19.84 9.10
C SER A 336 1.19 20.55 7.77
N MET A 337 2.43 20.95 7.44
CA MET A 337 2.79 21.29 6.07
C MET A 337 2.55 20.10 5.13
N GLY A 338 2.65 18.85 5.60
CA GLY A 338 2.35 17.69 4.77
C GLY A 338 0.95 17.71 4.13
N ALA A 339 -0.03 18.37 4.75
CA ALA A 339 -1.38 18.51 4.21
C ALA A 339 -1.48 19.48 3.01
N ALA A 340 -0.52 20.38 2.85
CA ALA A 340 -0.48 21.36 1.77
C ALA A 340 0.33 20.90 0.54
N LEU A 341 0.73 19.61 0.47
CA LEU A 341 1.38 19.06 -0.75
C LEU A 341 0.42 19.09 -1.95
N ASN A 342 -0.80 18.61 -1.78
CA ASN A 342 -1.84 18.65 -2.82
C ASN A 342 -3.12 19.23 -2.22
N PRO A 343 -3.18 20.56 -2.03
CA PRO A 343 -4.25 21.17 -1.27
C PRO A 343 -5.63 20.87 -1.87
N GLU A 344 -5.78 20.85 -3.20
CA GLU A 344 -7.04 20.49 -3.87
C GLU A 344 -7.52 19.05 -3.65
N MET A 345 -6.64 18.16 -3.18
CA MET A 345 -6.96 16.76 -2.89
C MET A 345 -7.27 16.54 -1.41
N VAL A 346 -7.28 17.58 -0.58
CA VAL A 346 -7.52 17.46 0.87
C VAL A 346 -8.86 18.06 1.23
N GLY A 347 -9.75 17.21 1.76
CA GLY A 347 -11.02 17.61 2.39
C GLY A 347 -11.00 17.30 3.88
N ILE A 348 -11.38 18.27 4.71
CA ILE A 348 -11.44 18.15 6.17
C ILE A 348 -12.75 18.77 6.66
N GLU A 349 -13.60 17.93 7.22
CA GLU A 349 -14.92 18.30 7.74
C GLU A 349 -14.85 18.84 9.18
N ARG A 350 -16.01 19.16 9.78
CA ARG A 350 -16.15 19.66 11.16
C ARG A 350 -15.30 18.86 12.15
N GLY A 351 -14.49 19.55 12.95
CA GLY A 351 -13.69 18.93 14.00
C GLY A 351 -12.62 17.95 13.52
N GLY A 352 -12.43 17.80 12.20
CA GLY A 352 -11.37 16.97 11.63
C GLY A 352 -10.00 17.51 11.99
N CYS A 353 -9.10 16.62 12.39
CA CYS A 353 -7.80 16.95 12.97
C CYS A 353 -6.67 16.26 12.22
N VAL A 354 -5.68 17.02 11.80
CA VAL A 354 -4.43 16.51 11.22
C VAL A 354 -3.27 16.91 12.12
N GLY A 355 -2.63 15.90 12.70
CA GLY A 355 -1.54 16.04 13.64
C GLY A 355 -0.23 16.49 12.99
N ARG A 356 0.73 16.83 13.85
CA ARG A 356 2.02 17.40 13.46
C ARG A 356 2.79 16.49 12.52
N GLU A 357 3.39 17.09 11.48
CA GLU A 357 4.24 16.39 10.50
C GLU A 357 3.55 15.20 9.78
N ALA A 358 2.22 15.11 9.80
CA ALA A 358 1.48 14.12 9.04
C ALA A 358 1.57 14.41 7.52
N LEU A 359 1.79 13.39 6.70
CA LEU A 359 1.91 13.53 5.24
C LEU A 359 0.62 13.06 4.57
N LEU A 360 -0.07 13.96 3.87
CA LEU A 360 -1.25 13.63 3.07
C LEU A 360 -0.87 13.68 1.59
N PHE A 361 -0.65 12.51 0.99
CA PHE A 361 -0.30 12.38 -0.41
C PHE A 361 -1.57 12.35 -1.27
N GLY A 362 -1.89 13.47 -1.91
CA GLY A 362 -2.99 13.53 -2.88
C GLY A 362 -2.67 12.87 -4.23
N HIS A 363 -1.46 12.32 -4.38
CA HIS A 363 -1.02 11.61 -5.58
C HIS A 363 -0.09 10.44 -5.28
N ILE A 364 -0.02 9.48 -6.20
CA ILE A 364 0.90 8.34 -6.18
C ILE A 364 1.49 8.12 -7.57
N TYR A 365 2.74 7.67 -7.59
CA TYR A 365 3.40 7.19 -8.80
C TYR A 365 3.09 5.69 -8.97
N GLU A 366 2.38 5.32 -10.03
CA GLU A 366 2.00 3.92 -10.24
C GLU A 366 1.94 3.53 -11.73
N GLY A 367 2.12 2.24 -11.97
CA GLY A 367 2.05 1.61 -13.29
C GLY A 367 3.33 1.70 -14.12
N ASP A 368 3.38 0.84 -15.14
CA ASP A 368 4.57 0.51 -15.94
C ASP A 368 5.05 1.65 -16.87
N GLY A 369 4.38 2.80 -16.86
CA GLY A 369 4.65 3.95 -17.73
C GLY A 369 4.90 5.28 -17.01
N GLY A 370 5.21 5.24 -15.70
CA GLY A 370 5.47 6.45 -14.91
C GLY A 370 4.26 7.39 -14.88
N LYS A 371 3.09 6.86 -14.49
CA LYS A 371 1.87 7.64 -14.35
C LYS A 371 1.74 8.17 -12.92
N VAL A 372 1.20 9.37 -12.81
CA VAL A 372 0.85 10.02 -11.55
C VAL A 372 -0.67 10.03 -11.45
N LYS A 373 -1.23 9.25 -10.52
CA LYS A 373 -2.68 9.21 -10.26
C LYS A 373 -2.99 10.12 -9.07
N PHE A 374 -4.02 10.95 -9.21
CA PHE A 374 -4.51 11.81 -8.13
C PHE A 374 -5.74 11.18 -7.46
N GLY A 375 -5.78 11.25 -6.13
CA GLY A 375 -6.87 10.72 -5.31
C GLY A 375 -7.18 11.66 -4.15
N LYS A 376 -8.47 11.93 -3.94
CA LYS A 376 -8.91 12.86 -2.91
C LYS A 376 -8.90 12.18 -1.54
N ILE A 377 -8.26 12.81 -0.57
CA ILE A 377 -8.22 12.41 0.83
C ILE A 377 -9.36 13.14 1.56
N ARG A 378 -10.15 12.40 2.33
CA ARG A 378 -11.25 12.96 3.13
C ARG A 378 -11.07 12.61 4.59
N VAL A 379 -11.05 13.63 5.44
CA VAL A 379 -11.12 13.51 6.90
C VAL A 379 -12.51 13.94 7.31
N GLY A 380 -13.35 12.96 7.67
CA GLY A 380 -14.72 13.15 8.08
C GLY A 380 -14.86 13.85 9.43
N GLU A 381 -16.10 14.13 9.82
CA GLU A 381 -16.39 14.85 11.07
C GLU A 381 -15.72 14.19 12.29
N GLY A 382 -14.92 14.96 13.05
CA GLY A 382 -14.19 14.45 14.22
C GLY A 382 -13.13 13.40 13.91
N GLY A 383 -12.82 13.16 12.62
CA GLY A 383 -11.76 12.25 12.20
C GLY A 383 -10.38 12.76 12.62
N PHE A 384 -9.50 11.86 13.03
CA PHE A 384 -8.17 12.16 13.53
C PHE A 384 -7.10 11.47 12.70
N VAL A 385 -6.19 12.26 12.13
CA VAL A 385 -4.94 11.80 11.51
C VAL A 385 -3.80 12.09 12.46
N GLY A 386 -3.16 11.04 12.97
CA GLY A 386 -2.10 11.12 13.96
C GLY A 386 -0.84 11.84 13.47
N SER A 387 -0.03 12.29 14.42
CA SER A 387 1.25 12.94 14.10
C SER A 387 2.18 11.99 13.37
N ARG A 388 2.87 12.49 12.34
CA ARG A 388 3.76 11.72 11.45
C ARG A 388 3.10 10.50 10.80
N ALA A 389 1.77 10.46 10.75
CA ALA A 389 1.05 9.47 9.96
C ALA A 389 1.22 9.79 8.47
N VAL A 390 1.11 8.76 7.64
CA VAL A 390 1.12 8.89 6.19
C VAL A 390 -0.24 8.46 5.66
N VAL A 391 -0.85 9.32 4.86
CA VAL A 391 -2.17 9.11 4.24
C VAL A 391 -1.98 9.08 2.74
N MET A 392 -2.25 7.93 2.13
CA MET A 392 -2.12 7.72 0.69
C MET A 392 -3.34 8.27 -0.08
N PRO A 393 -3.27 8.40 -1.42
CA PRO A 393 -4.38 8.95 -2.19
C PRO A 393 -5.67 8.13 -2.05
N GLY A 394 -6.81 8.81 -2.00
CA GLY A 394 -8.13 8.18 -1.93
C GLY A 394 -8.54 7.72 -0.54
N VAL A 395 -7.70 7.88 0.49
CA VAL A 395 -8.06 7.48 1.87
C VAL A 395 -9.24 8.29 2.39
N ILE A 396 -10.17 7.59 3.04
CA ILE A 396 -11.30 8.18 3.76
C ILE A 396 -11.16 7.85 5.24
N VAL A 397 -10.94 8.86 6.07
CA VAL A 397 -11.10 8.75 7.52
C VAL A 397 -12.57 9.07 7.82
N GLU A 398 -13.33 8.07 8.25
CA GLU A 398 -14.76 8.23 8.53
C GLU A 398 -15.00 9.19 9.72
N THR A 399 -16.26 9.54 9.94
CA THR A 399 -16.68 10.31 11.11
C THR A 399 -16.24 9.62 12.40
N GLY A 400 -15.40 10.29 13.20
CA GLY A 400 -14.79 9.75 14.42
C GLY A 400 -13.67 8.71 14.18
N GLY A 401 -13.28 8.46 12.92
CA GLY A 401 -12.18 7.57 12.56
C GLY A 401 -10.84 8.05 13.13
N ASN A 402 -10.00 7.13 13.57
CA ASN A 402 -8.71 7.44 14.17
C ASN A 402 -7.58 6.69 13.47
N LEU A 403 -6.79 7.44 12.69
CA LEU A 403 -5.50 6.97 12.20
C LEU A 403 -4.44 7.34 13.25
N SER A 404 -3.76 6.32 13.77
CA SER A 404 -2.79 6.49 14.86
C SER A 404 -1.56 7.30 14.42
N ALA A 405 -0.78 7.80 15.39
CA ALA A 405 0.50 8.42 15.09
C ALA A 405 1.47 7.38 14.49
N LEU A 406 2.35 7.81 13.57
CA LEU A 406 3.34 6.97 12.90
C LEU A 406 2.77 5.78 12.08
N SER A 407 1.47 5.77 11.78
CA SER A 407 0.85 4.74 10.94
C SER A 407 0.71 5.18 9.49
N LEU A 408 0.55 4.20 8.60
CA LEU A 408 0.28 4.38 7.18
C LEU A 408 -1.17 3.96 6.90
N ALA A 409 -1.96 4.83 6.27
CA ALA A 409 -3.19 4.46 5.61
C ALA A 409 -2.89 4.23 4.12
N MET A 410 -3.17 3.02 3.65
CA MET A 410 -2.92 2.58 2.28
C MET A 410 -3.87 3.25 1.29
N LYS A 411 -3.54 3.18 -0.01
CA LYS A 411 -4.33 3.81 -1.07
C LYS A 411 -5.79 3.34 -0.99
N GLU A 412 -6.72 4.29 -1.09
CA GLU A 412 -8.18 4.04 -1.08
C GLU A 412 -8.69 3.30 0.19
N GLU A 413 -7.89 3.26 1.26
CA GLU A 413 -8.28 2.65 2.54
C GLU A 413 -9.32 3.50 3.28
N ILE A 414 -10.26 2.83 3.95
CA ILE A 414 -11.28 3.46 4.79
C ILE A 414 -10.93 3.22 6.27
N ILE A 415 -10.59 4.29 6.98
CA ILE A 415 -10.30 4.26 8.41
C ILE A 415 -11.61 4.44 9.18
N LYS A 416 -12.11 3.33 9.73
CA LYS A 416 -13.38 3.29 10.46
C LYS A 416 -13.28 3.89 11.86
N SER A 417 -14.41 4.40 12.34
CA SER A 417 -14.59 4.74 13.76
C SER A 417 -14.59 3.46 14.61
N ARG A 418 -13.94 3.50 15.78
CA ARG A 418 -13.87 2.37 16.72
C ARG A 418 -15.11 2.26 17.59
#